data_AF-A0A822HJX2-F1
#
_entry.id   AF-A0A822HJX2-F1
#
_cell.length_a   1.000
_cell.length_b   1.000
_cell.length_c   1.000
_cell.angle_alpha   90.00
_cell.angle_beta   90.00
_cell.angle_gamma   90.00
#
_symmetry.space_group_name_H-M   'P 1'
#
loop_
_entity.id
_entity.type
_entity.pdbx_description
1 polymer ?
#
loop_
_entity_poly.entity_id
_entity_poly.type
_entity_poly.pdbx_seq_one_letter_code
_entity_poly.pdbx_strand_id
1 'polypeptide(L)'
;SSQCWSWVGEELEDWHTINAIFYRHDLFSLVSTKTFWFNEHPSAIGSAWGARHPRGCTCAHLEHMITKQPFIIYNVHLDFPSQQARHHSIPVLLSQIKENDHHADKVIVTGDFNNWPEQIEGETPMDKLILLG
;
A
#
# COMPACT_ATOMS: atom_id res chain seq x y z
N SER A 1 2.80 30.59 1.95
CA SER A 1 2.91 29.94 3.27
C SER A 1 3.21 28.46 3.05
N SER A 2 4.15 27.93 3.81
CA SER A 2 4.95 26.74 3.49
C SER A 2 4.42 25.42 4.06
N GLN A 3 3.11 25.15 3.98
CA GLN A 3 2.60 23.84 4.37
C GLN A 3 1.39 23.41 3.52
N CYS A 4 1.66 23.18 2.24
CA CYS A 4 0.70 22.64 1.28
C CYS A 4 0.65 21.10 1.29
N TRP A 5 1.22 20.46 2.32
CA TRP A 5 1.33 19.00 2.42
C TRP A 5 0.52 18.46 3.60
N SER A 6 -0.21 17.39 3.33
CA SER A 6 -0.89 16.54 4.30
C SER A 6 -0.37 15.12 4.14
N TRP A 7 -0.62 14.26 5.12
CA TRP A 7 -0.23 12.85 5.06
C TRP A 7 -1.30 11.94 5.64
N VAL A 8 -1.28 10.68 5.20
CA VAL A 8 -2.07 9.59 5.78
C VAL A 8 -1.16 8.41 6.06
N GLY A 9 -1.50 7.63 7.08
CA GLY A 9 -0.73 6.47 7.56
C GLY A 9 -1.14 6.13 8.99
N GLU A 10 -0.71 4.97 9.48
CA GLU A 10 -0.87 4.61 10.89
C GLU A 10 0.48 4.63 11.60
N GLU A 11 0.49 5.25 12.77
CA GLU A 11 1.60 5.20 13.71
C GLU A 11 1.43 3.98 14.62
N LEU A 12 2.43 3.11 14.64
CA LEU A 12 2.50 2.02 15.61
C LEU A 12 3.24 2.49 16.88
N GLU A 13 2.98 1.81 17.99
CA GLU A 13 3.82 1.93 19.20
C GLU A 13 5.30 1.69 18.81
N ASP A 14 6.21 2.45 19.44
CA ASP A 14 7.65 2.49 19.12
C ASP A 14 8.06 3.17 17.80
N TRP A 15 7.32 4.22 17.38
CA TRP A 15 7.72 5.20 16.34
C TRP A 15 7.79 4.69 14.90
N HIS A 16 7.16 3.57 14.61
CA HIS A 16 7.09 3.04 13.25
C HIS A 16 5.79 3.49 12.58
N THR A 17 5.85 4.58 11.81
CA THR A 17 4.77 4.91 10.86
C THR A 17 4.83 3.93 9.70
N ILE A 18 3.77 3.17 9.49
CA ILE A 18 3.69 2.26 8.35
C ILE A 18 3.33 3.05 7.10
N ASN A 19 4.26 3.11 6.16
CA ASN A 19 4.06 3.44 4.75
C ASN A 19 3.27 4.72 4.47
N ALA A 20 3.57 5.78 5.21
CA ALA A 20 2.91 7.07 5.07
C ALA A 20 2.89 7.58 3.62
N ILE A 21 1.78 8.19 3.23
CA ILE A 21 1.59 8.82 1.94
C ILE A 21 1.44 10.32 2.18
N PHE A 22 2.40 11.11 1.69
CA PHE A 22 2.33 12.56 1.67
C PHE A 22 1.72 13.03 0.35
N TYR A 23 0.78 13.97 0.43
CA TYR A 23 0.12 14.53 -0.74
C TYR A 23 -0.09 16.03 -0.59
N ARG A 24 -0.21 16.70 -1.74
CA ARG A 24 -0.47 18.14 -1.79
C ARG A 24 -1.96 18.43 -1.60
N HIS A 25 -2.37 18.87 -0.41
CA HIS A 25 -3.77 19.15 -0.10
C HIS A 25 -4.31 20.42 -0.76
N ASP A 26 -3.44 21.21 -1.40
CA ASP A 26 -3.82 22.31 -2.28
C ASP A 26 -4.06 21.89 -3.74
N LEU A 27 -3.73 20.64 -4.10
CA LEU A 27 -3.98 20.06 -5.43
C LEU A 27 -4.96 18.89 -5.40
N PHE A 28 -5.02 18.15 -4.29
CA PHE A 28 -5.78 16.91 -4.17
C PHE A 28 -6.66 16.90 -2.93
N SER A 29 -7.92 16.51 -3.10
CA SER A 29 -8.81 16.17 -2.01
C SER A 29 -8.67 14.70 -1.64
N LEU A 30 -8.61 14.41 -0.34
CA LEU A 30 -8.66 13.05 0.18
C LEU A 30 -10.11 12.58 0.25
N VAL A 31 -10.44 11.56 -0.53
CA VAL A 31 -11.79 10.95 -0.56
C VAL A 31 -11.91 9.90 0.52
N SER A 32 -10.91 9.03 0.65
CA SER A 32 -10.83 8.02 1.70
C SER A 32 -9.39 7.55 1.90
N THR A 33 -9.10 6.96 3.06
CA THR A 33 -7.82 6.32 3.36
C THR A 33 -8.04 5.11 4.24
N LYS A 34 -7.13 4.14 4.16
CA LYS A 34 -7.11 2.95 4.99
C LYS A 34 -5.68 2.47 5.14
N THR A 35 -5.34 1.94 6.31
CA THR A 35 -4.18 1.08 6.48
C THR A 35 -4.65 -0.34 6.75
N PHE A 36 -3.95 -1.33 6.20
CA PHE A 36 -4.21 -2.74 6.44
C PHE A 36 -2.91 -3.52 6.55
N TRP A 37 -2.97 -4.70 7.18
CA TRP A 37 -1.80 -5.52 7.49
C TRP A 37 -1.75 -6.79 6.65
N PHE A 38 -0.54 -7.25 6.35
CA PHE A 38 -0.29 -8.48 5.61
C PHE A 38 -0.28 -9.67 6.56
N ASN A 39 -1.49 -10.15 6.88
CA ASN A 39 -1.77 -11.35 7.66
C ASN A 39 -3.16 -11.91 7.28
N GLU A 40 -3.64 -12.93 8.00
CA GLU A 40 -4.95 -13.56 7.78
C GLU A 40 -6.15 -12.65 8.11
N HIS A 41 -5.94 -11.58 8.87
CA HIS A 41 -6.94 -10.62 9.32
C HIS A 41 -6.50 -9.17 9.03
N PRO A 42 -6.60 -8.69 7.77
CA PRO A 42 -5.99 -7.43 7.35
C PRO A 42 -6.47 -6.16 8.06
N SER A 43 -7.51 -6.23 8.89
CA SER A 43 -8.00 -5.15 9.74
C SER A 43 -7.37 -5.11 11.13
N ALA A 44 -6.53 -6.09 11.49
CA ALA A 44 -5.86 -6.16 12.78
C ALA A 44 -4.33 -6.13 12.61
N ILE A 45 -3.68 -5.31 13.44
CA ILE A 45 -2.22 -5.24 13.52
C ILE A 45 -1.67 -6.62 13.87
N GLY A 46 -0.74 -7.13 13.08
CA GLY A 46 -0.08 -8.40 13.35
C GLY A 46 0.97 -8.78 12.31
N SER A 47 1.93 -9.59 12.73
CA SER A 47 2.92 -10.22 11.86
C SER A 47 2.42 -11.61 11.42
N ALA A 48 2.70 -12.02 10.18
CA ALA A 48 2.38 -13.35 9.68
C ALA A 48 3.51 -13.92 8.80
N TRP A 49 3.41 -15.23 8.53
CA TRP A 49 4.26 -15.95 7.57
C TRP A 49 5.77 -15.72 7.77
N GLY A 50 6.20 -15.67 9.04
CA GLY A 50 7.61 -15.52 9.41
C GLY A 50 8.16 -14.09 9.43
N ALA A 51 7.33 -13.07 9.19
CA ALA A 51 7.73 -11.67 9.38
C ALA A 51 7.98 -11.37 10.87
N ARG A 52 9.07 -10.65 11.16
CA ARG A 52 9.41 -10.26 12.55
C ARG A 52 8.60 -9.08 13.06
N HIS A 53 8.17 -8.20 12.15
CA HIS A 53 7.41 -7.01 12.44
C HIS A 53 6.14 -6.98 11.59
N PRO A 54 5.05 -6.34 12.08
CA PRO A 54 3.86 -6.13 11.27
C PRO A 54 4.23 -5.41 9.98
N ARG A 55 3.81 -5.97 8.86
CA ARG A 55 3.92 -5.35 7.53
C ARG A 55 2.52 -5.01 7.04
N GLY A 56 2.41 -3.97 6.26
CA GLY A 56 1.11 -3.50 5.80
C GLY A 56 1.20 -2.59 4.61
N CYS A 57 0.08 -1.96 4.31
CA CYS A 57 -0.09 -1.02 3.22
C CYS A 57 -1.00 0.11 3.70
N THR A 58 -0.63 1.34 3.41
CA THR A 58 -1.53 2.49 3.50
C THR A 58 -2.02 2.80 2.10
N CYS A 59 -3.31 3.06 1.95
CA CYS A 59 -3.88 3.56 0.71
C CYS A 59 -4.55 4.93 0.89
N ALA A 60 -4.52 5.72 -0.17
CA ALA A 60 -5.20 7.00 -0.25
C ALA A 60 -5.96 7.08 -1.57
N HIS A 61 -7.27 7.29 -1.49
CA HIS A 61 -8.09 7.67 -2.62
C HIS A 61 -8.07 9.19 -2.73
N LEU A 62 -7.43 9.69 -3.77
CA LEU A 62 -7.21 11.12 -4.01
C LEU A 62 -7.95 11.54 -5.28
N GLU A 63 -8.52 12.73 -5.25
CA GLU A 63 -9.11 13.38 -6.43
C GLU A 63 -8.39 14.69 -6.70
N HIS A 64 -7.92 14.91 -7.93
CA HIS A 64 -7.34 16.21 -8.31
C HIS A 64 -8.43 17.29 -8.34
N MET A 65 -8.24 18.36 -7.58
CA MET A 65 -9.31 19.33 -7.28
C MET A 65 -9.87 20.04 -8.51
N ILE A 66 -9.04 20.27 -9.54
CA ILE A 66 -9.42 20.98 -10.77
C ILE A 66 -9.98 20.02 -11.83
N THR A 67 -9.27 18.94 -12.10
CA THR A 67 -9.61 18.02 -13.21
C THR A 67 -10.65 16.97 -12.80
N LYS A 68 -10.92 16.84 -11.50
CA LYS A 68 -11.84 15.84 -10.93
C LYS A 68 -11.47 14.40 -11.30
N GLN A 69 -10.19 14.17 -11.52
CA GLN A 69 -9.66 12.86 -11.87
C GLN A 69 -9.28 12.12 -10.58
N PRO A 70 -9.98 11.02 -10.25
CA PRO A 70 -9.65 10.19 -9.10
C PRO A 70 -8.50 9.22 -9.42
N PHE A 71 -7.71 8.90 -8.40
CA PHE A 71 -6.77 7.78 -8.41
C PHE A 71 -6.61 7.25 -7.00
N ILE A 72 -6.24 5.98 -6.89
CA ILE A 72 -5.90 5.36 -5.60
C ILE A 72 -4.43 4.99 -5.63
N ILE A 73 -3.70 5.44 -4.61
CA ILE A 73 -2.32 5.05 -4.37
C ILE A 73 -2.26 4.09 -3.18
N TYR A 74 -1.50 3.01 -3.35
CA TYR A 74 -1.19 2.01 -2.32
C TYR A 74 0.32 2.04 -2.08
N ASN A 75 0.74 2.28 -0.85
CA ASN A 75 2.15 2.29 -0.48
C ASN A 75 2.45 1.10 0.44
N VAL A 76 3.34 0.22 0.01
CA VAL A 76 3.68 -1.03 0.70
C VAL A 76 5.09 -1.03 1.26
N HIS A 77 5.32 -1.88 2.25
CA HIS A 77 6.67 -2.27 2.65
C HIS A 77 6.61 -3.74 3.01
N LEU A 78 7.05 -4.57 2.07
CA LEU A 78 7.03 -6.02 2.24
C LEU A 78 8.20 -6.47 3.12
N ASP A 79 8.09 -7.65 3.69
CA ASP A 79 9.11 -8.14 4.59
C ASP A 79 10.42 -8.47 3.86
N PHE A 80 11.54 -8.01 4.41
CA PHE A 80 12.88 -8.30 3.88
C PHE A 80 13.32 -9.75 4.15
N PRO A 81 13.34 -10.25 5.42
CA PRO A 81 13.86 -11.58 5.69
C PRO A 81 12.93 -12.72 5.22
N SER A 82 11.61 -12.58 5.31
CA SER A 82 10.69 -13.67 4.98
C SER A 82 10.16 -13.59 3.54
N GLN A 83 10.65 -14.49 2.70
CA GLN A 83 10.11 -14.71 1.35
C GLN A 83 8.65 -15.17 1.39
N GLN A 84 8.27 -16.04 2.35
CA GLN A 84 6.88 -16.49 2.50
C GLN A 84 5.95 -15.31 2.80
N ALA A 85 6.37 -14.39 3.67
CA ALA A 85 5.59 -13.18 3.95
C ALA A 85 5.38 -12.35 2.68
N ARG A 86 6.40 -12.13 1.85
CA ARG A 86 6.25 -11.44 0.56
C ARG A 86 5.26 -12.16 -0.37
N HIS A 87 5.43 -13.47 -0.52
CA HIS A 87 4.57 -14.28 -1.39
C HIS A 87 3.09 -14.23 -0.99
N HIS A 88 2.78 -14.30 0.31
CA HIS A 88 1.42 -14.21 0.83
C HIS A 88 0.86 -12.77 0.91
N SER A 89 1.72 -11.75 1.00
CA SER A 89 1.30 -10.35 1.03
C SER A 89 0.67 -9.90 -0.30
N ILE A 90 1.16 -10.37 -1.44
CA ILE A 90 0.66 -9.94 -2.75
C ILE A 90 -0.83 -10.33 -2.96
N PRO A 91 -1.27 -11.58 -2.72
CA PRO A 91 -2.69 -11.91 -2.76
C PRO A 91 -3.56 -11.05 -1.83
N VAL A 92 -3.08 -10.71 -0.63
CA VAL A 92 -3.81 -9.83 0.30
C VAL A 92 -3.96 -8.43 -0.28
N LEU A 93 -2.87 -7.85 -0.80
CA LEU A 93 -2.89 -6.56 -1.49
C LEU A 93 -3.90 -6.57 -2.67
N LEU A 94 -3.85 -7.61 -3.51
CA LEU A 94 -4.76 -7.74 -4.65
C LEU A 94 -6.23 -7.87 -4.22
N SER A 95 -6.51 -8.57 -3.12
CA SER A 95 -7.87 -8.63 -2.55
C SER A 95 -8.34 -7.24 -2.11
N GLN A 96 -7.48 -6.50 -1.40
CA GLN A 96 -7.81 -5.14 -0.95
C GLN A 96 -8.01 -4.17 -2.12
N ILE A 97 -7.21 -4.27 -3.19
CA ILE A 97 -7.39 -3.48 -4.41
C ILE A 97 -8.76 -3.80 -5.05
N LYS A 98 -9.12 -5.08 -5.13
CA LYS A 98 -10.39 -5.54 -5.71
C LYS A 98 -11.61 -5.13 -4.87
N GLU A 99 -11.49 -5.18 -3.56
CA GLU A 99 -12.55 -4.80 -2.60
C GLU A 99 -12.83 -3.30 -2.61
N ASN A 100 -11.84 -2.46 -2.94
CA ASN A 100 -12.01 -1.01 -3.02
C ASN A 100 -12.79 -0.53 -4.27
N ASP A 101 -13.39 -1.47 -5.02
CA ASP A 101 -14.43 -1.30 -6.04
C ASP A 101 -14.30 -0.01 -6.87
N HIS A 102 -13.34 -0.03 -7.80
CA HIS A 102 -13.18 0.75 -9.06
C HIS A 102 -13.84 2.14 -9.23
N HIS A 103 -14.04 2.93 -8.18
CA HIS A 103 -14.44 4.33 -8.33
C HIS A 103 -13.31 5.22 -8.87
N ALA A 104 -12.10 4.67 -9.01
CA ALA A 104 -10.96 5.33 -9.62
C ALA A 104 -10.46 4.57 -10.85
N ASP A 105 -10.35 5.29 -11.97
CA ASP A 105 -9.83 4.75 -13.24
C ASP A 105 -8.33 4.40 -13.19
N LYS A 106 -7.64 4.76 -12.10
CA LYS A 106 -6.17 4.63 -11.97
C LYS A 106 -5.77 4.13 -10.59
N VAL A 107 -5.06 3.00 -10.58
CA VAL A 107 -4.44 2.42 -9.39
C VAL A 107 -2.92 2.57 -9.51
N ILE A 108 -2.29 3.05 -8.45
CA ILE A 108 -0.84 3.17 -8.36
C ILE A 108 -0.40 2.35 -7.14
N VAL A 109 0.56 1.45 -7.34
CA VAL A 109 1.18 0.70 -6.23
C VAL A 109 2.66 1.13 -6.15
N THR A 110 3.05 1.63 -4.98
CA THR A 110 4.41 2.07 -4.67
C THR A 110 4.93 1.36 -3.44
N GLY A 111 6.20 1.55 -3.14
CA GLY A 111 6.78 1.16 -1.86
C GLY A 111 8.05 0.35 -1.99
N ASP A 112 8.49 -0.21 -0.87
CA ASP A 112 9.63 -1.11 -0.81
C ASP A 112 9.15 -2.56 -0.82
N PHE A 113 9.29 -3.21 -1.96
CA PHE A 113 8.87 -4.60 -2.14
C PHE A 113 9.89 -5.60 -1.57
N ASN A 114 11.09 -5.16 -1.19
CA ASN A 114 12.19 -6.03 -0.76
C ASN A 114 12.38 -7.27 -1.67
N ASN A 115 12.13 -7.10 -2.96
CA ASN A 115 12.19 -8.15 -3.96
C ASN A 115 12.96 -7.64 -5.17
N TRP A 116 14.08 -8.30 -5.50
CA TRP A 116 14.90 -7.93 -6.64
C TRP A 116 14.40 -8.63 -7.92
N PRO A 117 14.47 -7.99 -9.10
CA PRO A 117 14.05 -8.61 -10.36
C PRO A 117 14.81 -9.89 -10.72
N GLU A 118 15.98 -10.09 -10.14
CA GLU A 118 16.85 -11.25 -10.36
C GLU A 118 16.49 -12.45 -9.46
N GLN A 119 15.57 -12.26 -8.50
CA GLN A 119 14.99 -13.37 -7.74
C GLN A 119 14.04 -14.15 -8.65
N ILE A 120 14.17 -15.47 -8.63
CA ILE A 120 13.66 -16.39 -9.64
C ILE A 120 12.15 -16.19 -9.87
N GLU A 121 11.74 -16.23 -11.15
CA GLU A 121 10.34 -16.27 -11.59
C GLU A 121 9.53 -17.28 -10.74
N GLY A 122 8.49 -16.80 -10.06
CA GLY A 122 7.61 -17.61 -9.19
C GLY A 122 7.82 -17.47 -7.67
N GLU A 123 8.83 -16.73 -7.21
CA GLU A 123 9.08 -16.57 -5.76
C GLU A 123 8.18 -15.52 -5.09
N THR A 124 7.69 -14.53 -5.83
CA THR A 124 6.70 -13.53 -5.40
C THR A 124 5.94 -13.09 -6.65
N PRO A 125 4.60 -13.10 -6.67
CA PRO A 125 3.83 -12.92 -7.89
C PRO A 125 3.72 -11.43 -8.29
N MET A 126 4.88 -10.76 -8.40
CA MET A 126 5.02 -9.36 -8.76
C MET A 126 4.44 -9.06 -10.15
N ASP A 127 4.48 -10.03 -11.08
CA ASP A 127 3.86 -9.92 -12.40
C ASP A 127 2.36 -9.63 -12.34
N LYS A 128 1.68 -10.06 -11.26
CA LYS A 128 0.25 -9.78 -11.07
C LYS A 128 -0.03 -8.30 -10.79
N LEU A 129 0.95 -7.54 -10.31
CA LEU A 129 0.82 -6.09 -10.12
C LEU A 129 1.03 -5.30 -11.41
N ILE A 130 1.80 -5.86 -12.36
CA ILE A 130 2.05 -5.23 -13.67
C ILE A 130 0.77 -5.19 -14.52
N LEU A 131 -0.15 -6.15 -14.30
CA LEU A 131 -1.43 -6.26 -15.03
C LEU A 131 -2.52 -5.26 -14.60
N LEU A 132 -2.25 -4.39 -13.63
CA LEU A 132 -3.21 -3.37 -13.15
C LEU A 132 -3.09 -2.01 -13.87
N GLY A 133 -2.20 -1.90 -14.88
CA GLY A 133 -1.96 -0.69 -15.67
C GLY A 133 -2.49 -0.78 -17.10
#